data_AF-R7V3E3-F1
#
_entry.id   AF-R7V3E3-F1
#
_cell.length_a   1.000
_cell.length_b   1.000
_cell.length_c   1.000
_cell.angle_alpha   90.00
_cell.angle_beta   90.00
_cell.angle_gamma   90.00
#
_symmetry.space_group_name_H-M   'P 1'
#
loop_
_entity.id
_entity.type
_entity.pdbx_description
1 polymer ?
#
loop_
_entity_poly.entity_id
_entity_poly.type
_entity_poly.pdbx_seq_one_letter_code
_entity_poly.pdbx_strand_id
1 'polypeptide(L)'
;QRLEKCHHIVHGLTAGFTLSERETNDALQAYVCKGTPQHDEVQLGLLYSILTDPKAAPKSYREMTLVSRDGLGKVVNLTNQMIYEKWIRFNDTPRKQIVWLAKEMARSDVTGADVTCQQLCRQIAGGDVSPKNIWLTEAVLDFVTEYRSWIQKSPATISIALYTFLRVIEDHNAAEFAVLRQKEVTFCVLLMREKWADCMVIGRDLARLLQNIARIPEIERVWLDIVQNPTTLHSTFTG
;
A
#
# COMPACT_ATOMS: atom_id res chain seq x y z
N GLN A 1 -17.32 8.45 -14.30
CA GLN A 1 -18.74 8.21 -14.62
C GLN A 1 -19.46 7.25 -13.66
N ARG A 2 -19.12 5.95 -13.53
CA ARG A 2 -19.84 5.07 -12.57
C ARG A 2 -19.69 5.51 -11.11
N LEU A 3 -18.45 5.71 -10.65
CA LEU A 3 -18.16 6.13 -9.27
C LEU A 3 -18.83 7.46 -8.89
N GLU A 4 -18.85 8.40 -9.82
CA GLU A 4 -19.48 9.71 -9.66
C GLU A 4 -21.00 9.62 -9.53
N LYS A 5 -21.65 8.74 -10.30
CA LYS A 5 -23.09 8.43 -10.12
C LYS A 5 -23.36 7.87 -8.72
N CYS A 6 -22.52 6.92 -8.27
CA CYS A 6 -22.62 6.35 -6.92
C CYS A 6 -22.40 7.42 -5.84
N HIS A 7 -21.48 8.36 -6.06
CA HIS A 7 -21.25 9.48 -5.16
C HIS A 7 -22.49 10.39 -5.05
N HIS A 8 -23.15 10.71 -6.16
CA HIS A 8 -24.40 11.49 -6.11
C HIS A 8 -25.52 10.80 -5.32
N ILE A 9 -25.61 9.47 -5.37
CA ILE A 9 -26.55 8.70 -4.54
C ILE A 9 -26.22 8.90 -3.06
N VAL A 10 -24.96 8.68 -2.66
CA VAL A 10 -24.52 8.86 -1.27
C VAL A 10 -24.71 10.31 -0.80
N HIS A 11 -24.36 11.28 -1.63
CA HIS A 11 -24.56 12.69 -1.33
C HIS A 11 -26.04 13.04 -1.13
N GLY A 12 -26.94 12.47 -1.94
CA GLY A 12 -28.38 12.62 -1.79
C GLY A 12 -28.92 12.00 -0.50
N LEU A 13 -28.50 10.77 -0.18
CA LEU A 13 -28.91 10.06 1.04
C LEU A 13 -28.46 10.77 2.32
N THR A 14 -27.31 11.42 2.29
CA THR A 14 -26.70 12.06 3.46
C THR A 14 -26.94 13.57 3.51
N ALA A 15 -27.73 14.12 2.57
CA ALA A 15 -27.90 15.56 2.35
C ALA A 15 -26.56 16.32 2.33
N GLY A 16 -25.55 15.77 1.67
CA GLY A 16 -24.19 16.33 1.66
C GLY A 16 -23.51 16.29 3.02
N PHE A 17 -23.74 15.22 3.79
CA PHE A 17 -23.25 15.05 5.16
C PHE A 17 -23.67 16.14 6.17
N THR A 18 -24.73 16.89 5.88
CA THR A 18 -25.30 17.90 6.80
C THR A 18 -26.18 17.30 7.91
N LEU A 19 -26.60 16.04 7.73
CA LEU A 19 -27.31 15.27 8.75
C LEU A 19 -26.39 14.94 9.93
N SER A 20 -26.98 14.63 11.08
CA SER A 20 -26.23 14.07 12.21
C SER A 20 -25.56 12.74 11.83
N GLU A 21 -24.56 12.31 12.61
CA GLU A 21 -23.87 11.03 12.35
C GLU A 21 -24.83 9.85 12.39
N ARG A 22 -25.78 9.87 13.33
CA ARG A 22 -26.81 8.85 13.47
C ARG A 22 -27.74 8.81 12.25
N GLU A 23 -28.27 9.96 11.84
CA GLU A 23 -29.16 10.04 10.68
C GLU A 23 -28.44 9.65 9.38
N THR A 24 -27.17 10.04 9.23
CA THR A 24 -26.31 9.61 8.12
C THR A 24 -26.23 8.08 8.08
N ASN A 25 -25.91 7.46 9.22
CA ASN A 25 -25.76 6.02 9.31
C ASN A 25 -27.08 5.29 9.03
N ASP A 26 -28.18 5.74 9.66
CA ASP A 26 -29.51 5.17 9.49
C ASP A 26 -29.97 5.23 8.02
N ALA A 27 -29.74 6.36 7.33
CA ALA A 27 -30.09 6.54 5.93
C ALA A 27 -29.28 5.61 5.00
N LEU A 28 -27.97 5.50 5.24
CA LEU A 28 -27.10 4.62 4.47
C LEU A 28 -27.46 3.15 4.71
N GLN A 29 -27.64 2.73 5.96
CA GLN A 29 -28.04 1.36 6.30
C GLN A 29 -29.38 0.99 5.67
N ALA A 30 -30.39 1.87 5.76
CA ALA A 30 -31.69 1.64 5.16
C ALA A 30 -31.60 1.44 3.63
N TYR A 31 -30.68 2.15 2.96
CA TYR A 31 -30.44 1.97 1.53
C TYR A 31 -29.71 0.67 1.21
N VAL A 32 -28.62 0.38 1.93
CA VAL A 32 -27.79 -0.83 1.77
C VAL A 32 -28.60 -2.11 1.99
N CYS A 33 -29.58 -2.09 2.91
CA CYS A 33 -30.45 -3.24 3.18
C CYS A 33 -31.36 -3.64 2.02
N LYS A 34 -31.54 -2.79 1.00
CA LYS A 34 -32.37 -3.09 -0.18
C LYS A 34 -31.78 -4.16 -1.10
N GLY A 35 -30.47 -4.40 -1.04
CA GLY A 35 -29.81 -5.47 -1.80
C GLY A 35 -28.36 -5.17 -2.15
N THR A 36 -27.71 -6.16 -2.76
CA THR A 36 -26.30 -6.06 -3.20
C THR A 36 -26.03 -4.90 -4.16
N PRO A 37 -26.91 -4.57 -5.14
CA PRO A 37 -26.68 -3.40 -6.00
C PRO A 37 -26.59 -2.08 -5.21
N GLN A 38 -27.47 -1.90 -4.22
CA GLN A 38 -27.50 -0.70 -3.38
C GLN A 38 -26.32 -0.65 -2.40
N HIS A 39 -25.92 -1.81 -1.87
CA HIS A 39 -24.67 -1.95 -1.13
C HIS A 39 -23.47 -1.47 -1.97
N ASP A 40 -23.32 -1.99 -3.19
CA ASP A 40 -22.24 -1.61 -4.10
C ASP A 40 -22.27 -0.12 -4.42
N GLU A 41 -23.44 0.47 -4.69
CA GLU A 41 -23.57 1.90 -4.94
C GLU A 41 -23.08 2.75 -3.76
N VAL A 42 -23.44 2.39 -2.53
CA VAL A 42 -23.00 3.12 -1.33
C VAL A 42 -21.50 2.98 -1.12
N GLN A 43 -20.97 1.75 -1.19
CA GLN A 43 -19.54 1.49 -1.05
C GLN A 43 -18.70 2.24 -2.09
N LEU A 44 -19.15 2.23 -3.35
CA LEU A 44 -18.47 2.93 -4.44
C LEU A 44 -18.61 4.46 -4.35
N GLY A 45 -19.73 4.96 -3.85
CA GLY A 45 -19.93 6.40 -3.64
C GLY A 45 -19.06 6.95 -2.52
N LEU A 46 -18.94 6.21 -1.41
CA LEU A 46 -18.04 6.55 -0.31
C LEU A 46 -16.57 6.44 -0.74
N LEU A 47 -16.21 5.44 -1.55
CA LEU A 47 -14.87 5.33 -2.13
C LEU A 47 -14.55 6.55 -2.99
N TYR A 48 -15.48 7.00 -3.83
CA TYR A 48 -15.26 8.21 -4.62
C TYR A 48 -15.04 9.44 -3.73
N SER A 49 -15.83 9.62 -2.67
CA SER A 49 -15.62 10.70 -1.68
C SER A 49 -14.22 10.64 -1.07
N ILE A 50 -13.76 9.46 -0.66
CA ILE A 50 -12.41 9.25 -0.13
C ILE A 50 -11.35 9.67 -1.17
N LEU A 51 -11.51 9.28 -2.43
CA LEU A 51 -10.51 9.52 -3.47
C LEU A 51 -10.44 10.97 -3.97
N THR A 52 -11.48 11.77 -3.70
CA THR A 52 -11.62 13.12 -4.27
C THR A 52 -11.60 14.23 -3.23
N ASP A 53 -12.03 13.97 -1.99
CA ASP A 53 -12.03 14.94 -0.90
C ASP A 53 -11.30 14.39 0.34
N PRO A 54 -10.01 14.75 0.53
CA PRO A 54 -9.24 14.36 1.69
C PRO A 54 -9.87 14.77 3.04
N LYS A 55 -10.66 15.85 3.09
CA LYS A 55 -11.30 16.31 4.33
C LYS A 55 -12.48 15.41 4.69
N ALA A 56 -13.23 14.95 3.70
CA ALA A 56 -14.34 14.03 3.89
C ALA A 56 -13.91 12.56 4.06
N ALA A 57 -12.66 12.23 3.73
CA ALA A 57 -12.17 10.85 3.69
C ALA A 57 -12.30 10.09 5.04
N PRO A 58 -11.91 10.65 6.21
CA PRO A 58 -12.05 9.93 7.48
C PRO A 58 -13.50 9.59 7.82
N LYS A 59 -14.41 10.56 7.66
CA LYS A 59 -15.86 10.33 7.86
C LYS A 59 -16.39 9.30 6.86
N SER A 60 -16.02 9.43 5.59
CA SER A 60 -16.47 8.51 4.53
C SER A 60 -15.98 7.09 4.77
N TYR A 61 -14.74 6.90 5.22
CA TYR A 61 -14.21 5.58 5.57
C TYR A 61 -14.92 4.96 6.78
N ARG A 62 -15.18 5.77 7.83
CA ARG A 62 -15.97 5.30 8.97
C ARG A 62 -17.35 4.81 8.53
N GLU A 63 -18.11 5.61 7.80
CA GLU A 63 -19.42 5.18 7.31
C GLU A 63 -19.32 3.95 6.39
N MET A 64 -18.30 3.90 5.53
CA MET A 64 -18.02 2.78 4.63
C MET A 64 -17.85 1.47 5.41
N THR A 65 -17.08 1.50 6.50
CA THR A 65 -16.87 0.33 7.37
C THR A 65 -18.15 -0.09 8.11
N LEU A 66 -18.94 0.87 8.61
CA LEU A 66 -20.17 0.60 9.35
C LEU A 66 -21.26 -0.06 8.50
N VAL A 67 -21.36 0.32 7.22
CA VAL A 67 -22.39 -0.18 6.31
C VAL A 67 -21.90 -1.27 5.35
N SER A 68 -20.65 -1.71 5.51
CA SER A 68 -20.10 -2.81 4.71
C SER A 68 -20.74 -4.14 5.11
N ARG A 69 -21.16 -4.92 4.12
CA ARG A 69 -21.72 -6.28 4.31
C ARG A 69 -20.82 -7.39 3.76
N ASP A 70 -19.70 -7.02 3.13
CA ASP A 70 -18.77 -7.91 2.45
C ASP A 70 -17.32 -7.77 2.95
N GLY A 71 -17.13 -7.15 4.13
CA GLY A 71 -15.80 -6.90 4.69
C GLY A 71 -14.93 -6.01 3.82
N LEU A 72 -15.56 -5.07 3.08
CA LEU A 72 -14.93 -4.17 2.09
C LEU A 72 -14.38 -4.87 0.85
N GLY A 73 -14.77 -6.13 0.59
CA GLY A 73 -14.29 -6.87 -0.58
C GLY A 73 -14.48 -6.12 -1.90
N LYS A 74 -15.63 -5.48 -2.10
CA LYS A 74 -15.89 -4.65 -3.29
C LYS A 74 -14.93 -3.48 -3.43
N VAL A 75 -14.65 -2.79 -2.33
CA VAL A 75 -13.77 -1.61 -2.27
C VAL A 75 -12.32 -2.00 -2.54
N VAL A 76 -11.84 -3.07 -1.90
CA VAL A 76 -10.50 -3.62 -2.11
C VAL A 76 -10.32 -4.02 -3.58
N ASN A 77 -11.26 -4.77 -4.15
CA ASN A 77 -11.18 -5.23 -5.53
C ASN A 77 -11.11 -4.06 -6.53
N LEU A 78 -11.97 -3.06 -6.38
CA LEU A 78 -11.94 -1.90 -7.28
C LEU A 78 -10.68 -1.05 -7.07
N THR A 79 -10.21 -0.89 -5.84
CA THR A 79 -8.98 -0.14 -5.54
C THR A 79 -7.78 -0.80 -6.22
N ASN A 80 -7.65 -2.12 -6.12
CA ASN A 80 -6.62 -2.89 -6.82
C ASN A 80 -6.72 -2.75 -8.34
N GLN A 81 -7.93 -2.85 -8.90
CA GLN A 81 -8.15 -2.64 -10.33
C GLN A 81 -7.74 -1.22 -10.78
N MET A 82 -8.07 -0.20 -9.99
CA MET A 82 -7.71 1.19 -10.26
C MET A 82 -6.20 1.42 -10.24
N ILE A 83 -5.49 0.86 -9.25
CA ILE A 83 -4.03 0.91 -9.20
C ILE A 83 -3.45 0.21 -10.43
N TYR A 84 -3.88 -1.01 -10.72
CA TYR A 84 -3.32 -1.79 -11.84
C TYR A 84 -3.57 -1.15 -13.21
N GLU A 85 -4.80 -0.69 -13.49
CA GLU A 85 -5.18 -0.26 -14.84
C GLU A 85 -5.05 1.25 -15.09
N LYS A 86 -5.14 2.08 -14.04
CA LYS A 86 -5.37 3.52 -14.19
C LYS A 86 -4.35 4.40 -13.44
N TRP A 87 -3.40 3.83 -12.71
CA TRP A 87 -2.48 4.61 -11.86
C TRP A 87 -1.82 5.81 -12.56
N ILE A 88 -1.27 5.57 -13.75
CA ILE A 88 -0.60 6.61 -14.55
C ILE A 88 -1.54 7.77 -14.93
N ARG A 89 -2.85 7.54 -14.98
CA ARG A 89 -3.87 8.53 -15.36
C ARG A 89 -4.42 9.31 -14.18
N PHE A 90 -4.11 8.93 -12.94
CA PHE A 90 -4.57 9.66 -11.77
C PHE A 90 -3.84 10.98 -11.58
N ASN A 91 -4.61 12.00 -11.19
CA ASN A 91 -4.10 13.23 -10.60
C ASN A 91 -3.54 12.95 -9.20
N ASP A 92 -2.88 13.95 -8.60
CA ASP A 92 -2.17 13.77 -7.34
C ASP A 92 -3.10 13.43 -6.17
N THR A 93 -4.31 14.00 -6.11
CA THR A 93 -5.26 13.75 -5.01
C THR A 93 -5.68 12.28 -4.92
N PRO A 94 -6.20 11.63 -5.98
CA PRO A 94 -6.51 10.20 -5.91
C PRO A 94 -5.30 9.32 -5.56
N ARG A 95 -4.09 9.63 -6.04
CA ARG A 95 -2.89 8.85 -5.66
C ARG A 95 -2.62 8.91 -4.17
N LYS A 96 -2.62 10.13 -3.60
CA LYS A 96 -2.46 10.34 -2.15
C LYS A 96 -3.54 9.62 -1.36
N GLN A 97 -4.79 9.71 -1.82
CA GLN A 97 -5.93 9.09 -1.14
C GLN A 97 -5.97 7.57 -1.26
N ILE A 98 -5.44 6.97 -2.34
CA ILE A 98 -5.27 5.51 -2.43
C ILE A 98 -4.23 5.03 -1.40
N VAL A 99 -3.10 5.72 -1.27
CA VAL A 99 -2.09 5.37 -0.25
C VAL A 99 -2.67 5.53 1.16
N TRP A 100 -3.42 6.61 1.41
CA TRP A 100 -4.15 6.81 2.66
C TRP A 100 -5.14 5.67 2.94
N LEU A 101 -5.97 5.30 1.95
CA LEU A 101 -6.93 4.22 2.07
C LEU A 101 -6.24 2.88 2.35
N ALA A 102 -5.11 2.59 1.70
CA ALA A 102 -4.32 1.39 1.97
C ALA A 102 -3.84 1.32 3.43
N LYS A 103 -3.40 2.46 4.00
CA LYS A 103 -3.04 2.56 5.42
C LYS A 103 -4.23 2.31 6.35
N GLU A 104 -5.40 2.88 6.05
CA GLU A 104 -6.61 2.66 6.85
C GLU A 104 -7.07 1.19 6.78
N MET A 105 -7.04 0.58 5.60
CA MET A 105 -7.38 -0.83 5.42
C MET A 105 -6.41 -1.76 6.16
N ALA A 106 -5.11 -1.46 6.15
CA ALA A 106 -4.11 -2.18 6.95
C ALA A 106 -4.35 -2.01 8.45
N ARG A 107 -4.67 -0.78 8.92
CA ARG A 107 -4.98 -0.50 10.33
C ARG A 107 -6.17 -1.29 10.84
N SER A 108 -7.18 -1.50 9.98
CA SER A 108 -8.38 -2.25 10.31
C SER A 108 -8.29 -3.75 9.97
N ASP A 109 -7.10 -4.28 9.64
CA ASP A 109 -6.87 -5.68 9.24
C ASP A 109 -7.86 -6.16 8.14
N VAL A 110 -8.16 -5.30 7.16
CA VAL A 110 -9.08 -5.62 6.05
C VAL A 110 -8.47 -6.69 5.15
N THR A 111 -9.23 -7.77 4.89
CA THR A 111 -8.80 -8.85 3.99
C THR A 111 -8.49 -8.31 2.59
N GLY A 112 -7.29 -8.62 2.08
CA GLY A 112 -6.81 -8.18 0.76
C GLY A 112 -6.16 -6.79 0.74
N ALA A 113 -6.02 -6.12 1.90
CA ALA A 113 -5.24 -4.89 2.01
C ALA A 113 -3.75 -5.11 1.71
N ASP A 114 -3.22 -6.31 1.98
CA ASP A 114 -1.85 -6.71 1.64
C ASP A 114 -1.62 -6.75 0.12
N VAL A 115 -2.60 -7.25 -0.64
CA VAL A 115 -2.59 -7.16 -2.12
C VAL A 115 -2.59 -5.71 -2.59
N THR A 116 -3.30 -4.82 -1.91
CA THR A 116 -3.28 -3.37 -2.23
C THR A 116 -1.89 -2.77 -2.02
N CYS A 117 -1.23 -3.13 -0.92
CA CYS A 117 0.16 -2.75 -0.66
C CYS A 117 1.10 -3.27 -1.76
N GLN A 118 0.98 -4.55 -2.14
CA GLN A 118 1.76 -5.14 -3.23
C GLN A 118 1.56 -4.41 -4.56
N GLN A 119 0.31 -4.02 -4.89
CA GLN A 119 0.02 -3.27 -6.11
C GLN A 119 0.66 -1.88 -6.08
N LEU A 120 0.67 -1.19 -4.94
CA LEU A 120 1.35 0.09 -4.77
C LEU A 120 2.87 -0.05 -4.94
N CYS A 121 3.50 -1.07 -4.35
CA CYS A 121 4.92 -1.35 -4.58
C CYS A 121 5.23 -1.53 -6.08
N ARG A 122 4.37 -2.23 -6.82
CA ARG A 122 4.53 -2.44 -8.27
C ARG A 122 4.37 -1.18 -9.12
N GLN A 123 3.81 -0.10 -8.57
CA GLN A 123 3.74 1.18 -9.27
C GLN A 123 5.02 2.03 -9.11
N ILE A 124 5.94 1.63 -8.23
CA ILE A 124 7.24 2.27 -8.11
C ILE A 124 8.12 1.80 -9.28
N ALA A 125 8.50 2.73 -10.14
CA ALA A 125 9.30 2.44 -11.32
C ALA A 125 10.80 2.59 -11.03
N GLY A 126 11.58 1.54 -11.32
CA GLY A 126 13.05 1.65 -11.33
C GLY A 126 13.54 2.49 -12.50
N GLY A 127 14.57 3.30 -12.27
CA GLY A 127 15.15 4.25 -13.23
C GLY A 127 14.35 5.54 -13.41
N ASP A 128 13.26 5.74 -12.65
CA ASP A 128 12.45 6.96 -12.68
C ASP A 128 12.67 7.78 -11.40
N VAL A 129 13.43 8.86 -11.50
CA VAL A 129 13.64 9.82 -10.39
C VAL A 129 12.72 11.03 -10.47
N SER A 130 11.61 10.94 -11.21
CA SER A 130 10.62 12.02 -11.26
C SER A 130 10.01 12.25 -9.86
N PRO A 131 9.62 13.50 -9.53
CA PRO A 131 9.04 13.81 -8.22
C PRO A 131 7.83 12.94 -7.84
N LYS A 132 7.07 12.48 -8.84
CA LYS A 132 5.91 11.60 -8.63
C LYS A 132 6.31 10.19 -8.22
N ASN A 133 7.37 9.64 -8.80
CA ASN A 133 7.88 8.32 -8.44
C ASN A 133 8.59 8.38 -7.08
N ILE A 134 9.44 9.39 -6.85
CA ILE A 134 10.10 9.62 -5.55
C ILE A 134 9.07 9.76 -4.42
N TRP A 135 8.01 10.56 -4.62
CA TRP A 135 6.94 10.69 -3.64
C TRP A 135 6.26 9.35 -3.33
N LEU A 136 5.97 8.55 -4.36
CA LEU A 136 5.32 7.26 -4.16
C LEU A 136 6.25 6.30 -3.41
N THR A 137 7.52 6.25 -3.77
CA THR A 137 8.54 5.45 -3.10
C THR A 137 8.58 5.77 -1.62
N GLU A 138 8.71 7.05 -1.26
CA GLU A 138 8.74 7.46 0.15
C GLU A 138 7.42 7.15 0.86
N ALA A 139 6.27 7.44 0.23
CA ALA A 139 4.96 7.23 0.85
C ALA A 139 4.68 5.74 1.12
N VAL A 140 5.06 4.85 0.20
CA VAL A 140 4.95 3.40 0.38
C VAL A 140 5.98 2.91 1.38
N LEU A 141 7.22 3.44 1.38
CA LEU A 141 8.25 3.08 2.35
C LEU A 141 7.83 3.41 3.78
N ASP A 142 7.32 4.62 3.99
CA ASP A 142 6.79 5.07 5.28
C ASP A 142 5.60 4.19 5.69
N PHE A 143 4.70 3.84 4.76
CA PHE A 143 3.61 2.89 5.02
C PHE A 143 4.14 1.53 5.48
N VAL A 144 5.06 0.92 4.73
CA VAL A 144 5.52 -0.44 5.05
C VAL A 144 6.39 -0.50 6.30
N THR A 145 7.04 0.62 6.65
CA THR A 145 7.82 0.75 7.87
C THR A 145 6.91 0.95 9.09
N GLU A 146 5.89 1.80 8.98
CA GLU A 146 4.91 2.06 10.03
C GLU A 146 4.07 0.80 10.36
N TYR A 147 3.67 0.04 9.35
CA TYR A 147 2.82 -1.16 9.49
C TYR A 147 3.61 -2.46 9.37
N ARG A 148 4.86 -2.45 9.83
CA ARG A 148 5.80 -3.57 9.66
C ARG A 148 5.29 -4.90 10.19
N SER A 149 4.76 -4.93 11.42
CA SER A 149 4.23 -6.16 12.03
C SER A 149 3.06 -6.74 11.25
N TRP A 150 2.26 -5.88 10.62
CA TRP A 150 1.15 -6.29 9.75
C TRP A 150 1.67 -6.90 8.44
N ILE A 151 2.65 -6.27 7.78
CA ILE A 151 3.26 -6.79 6.54
C ILE A 151 3.94 -8.14 6.76
N GLN A 152 4.56 -8.32 7.92
CA GLN A 152 5.23 -9.57 8.29
C GLN A 152 4.28 -10.78 8.38
N LYS A 153 2.95 -10.58 8.36
CA LYS A 153 1.95 -11.65 8.25
C LYS A 153 1.82 -12.20 6.82
N SER A 154 2.35 -11.50 5.80
CA SER A 154 2.19 -11.84 4.38
C SER A 154 3.57 -12.00 3.70
N PRO A 155 4.09 -13.23 3.57
CA PRO A 155 5.38 -13.52 2.91
C PRO A 155 5.51 -12.95 1.50
N ALA A 156 4.41 -12.97 0.73
CA ALA A 156 4.35 -12.37 -0.60
C ALA A 156 4.59 -10.85 -0.56
N THR A 157 4.04 -10.16 0.45
CA THR A 157 4.24 -8.72 0.61
C THR A 157 5.67 -8.40 1.02
N ILE A 158 6.28 -9.22 1.89
CA ILE A 158 7.70 -9.07 2.28
C ILE A 158 8.60 -9.15 1.05
N SER A 159 8.48 -10.20 0.24
CA SER A 159 9.32 -10.40 -0.95
C SER A 159 9.14 -9.30 -1.99
N ILE A 160 7.89 -8.87 -2.24
CA ILE A 160 7.60 -7.77 -3.19
C ILE A 160 8.16 -6.44 -2.67
N ALA A 161 7.96 -6.10 -1.39
CA ALA A 161 8.48 -4.86 -0.82
C ALA A 161 10.01 -4.84 -0.84
N LEU A 162 10.65 -5.92 -0.39
CA LEU A 162 12.11 -6.02 -0.41
C LEU A 162 12.67 -5.88 -1.82
N TYR A 163 12.11 -6.60 -2.79
CA TYR A 163 12.49 -6.51 -4.19
C TYR A 163 12.41 -5.07 -4.70
N THR A 164 11.27 -4.42 -4.45
CA THR A 164 10.98 -3.07 -4.93
C THR A 164 12.00 -2.07 -4.39
N PHE A 165 12.24 -2.06 -3.08
CA PHE A 165 13.17 -1.09 -2.47
C PHE A 165 14.63 -1.40 -2.79
N LEU A 166 15.05 -2.67 -2.81
CA LEU A 166 16.40 -3.01 -3.25
C LEU A 166 16.67 -2.55 -4.69
N ARG A 167 15.67 -2.64 -5.57
CA ARG A 167 15.79 -2.18 -6.95
C ARG A 167 15.96 -0.67 -7.04
N VAL A 168 15.19 0.14 -6.32
CA VAL A 168 15.24 1.61 -6.47
C VAL A 168 16.38 2.29 -5.69
N ILE A 169 16.98 1.63 -4.70
CA ILE A 169 18.16 2.16 -3.99
C ILE A 169 19.29 2.55 -4.96
N GLU A 170 19.45 1.80 -6.06
CA GLU A 170 20.49 2.09 -7.06
C GLU A 170 20.22 3.37 -7.86
N ASP A 171 18.97 3.84 -7.91
CA ASP A 171 18.57 5.05 -8.62
C ASP A 171 18.74 6.31 -7.74
N HIS A 172 18.74 6.16 -6.40
CA HIS A 172 18.75 7.26 -5.43
C HIS A 172 20.15 7.71 -4.96
N ASN A 173 21.15 7.65 -5.84
CA ASN A 173 22.54 7.98 -5.48
C ASN A 173 22.83 9.49 -5.37
N ALA A 174 21.99 10.35 -5.93
CA ALA A 174 22.16 11.80 -5.84
C ALA A 174 22.01 12.29 -4.39
N ALA A 175 22.77 13.32 -4.02
CA ALA A 175 22.80 13.83 -2.64
C ALA A 175 21.42 14.26 -2.12
N GLU A 176 20.55 14.75 -3.01
CA GLU A 176 19.18 15.13 -2.69
C GLU A 176 18.30 13.97 -2.23
N PHE A 177 18.62 12.73 -2.62
CA PHE A 177 17.88 11.52 -2.22
C PHE A 177 18.54 10.77 -1.06
N ALA A 178 19.64 11.28 -0.49
CA ALA A 178 20.42 10.57 0.54
C ALA A 178 19.56 10.13 1.75
N VAL A 179 18.61 10.96 2.17
CA VAL A 179 17.69 10.65 3.28
C VAL A 179 16.75 9.50 2.91
N LEU A 180 16.12 9.56 1.73
CA LEU A 180 15.24 8.49 1.25
C LEU A 180 16.02 7.18 1.09
N ARG A 181 17.18 7.22 0.44
CA ARG A 181 18.05 6.06 0.25
C ARG A 181 18.44 5.41 1.57
N GLN A 182 18.74 6.21 2.61
CA GLN A 182 19.05 5.65 3.92
C GLN A 182 17.84 4.95 4.55
N LYS A 183 16.62 5.51 4.41
CA LYS A 183 15.38 4.83 4.86
C LYS A 183 15.19 3.49 4.14
N GLU A 184 15.39 3.46 2.82
CA GLU A 184 15.26 2.24 2.01
C GLU A 184 16.24 1.16 2.44
N VAL A 185 17.54 1.52 2.56
CA VAL A 185 18.60 0.62 3.04
C VAL A 185 18.26 0.07 4.42
N THR A 186 17.85 0.94 5.35
CA THR A 186 17.50 0.55 6.72
C THR A 186 16.35 -0.46 6.71
N PHE A 187 15.30 -0.20 5.94
CA PHE A 187 14.16 -1.09 5.80
C PHE A 187 14.54 -2.45 5.20
N CYS A 188 15.28 -2.46 4.09
CA CYS A 188 15.69 -3.69 3.41
C CYS A 188 16.58 -4.57 4.29
N VAL A 189 17.56 -3.98 4.97
CA VAL A 189 18.45 -4.72 5.88
C VAL A 189 17.68 -5.32 7.05
N LEU A 190 16.77 -4.55 7.64
CA LEU A 190 15.93 -5.01 8.74
C LEU A 190 15.01 -6.17 8.31
N LEU A 191 14.42 -6.12 7.11
CA LEU A 191 13.62 -7.22 6.58
C LEU A 191 14.47 -8.48 6.35
N MET A 192 15.64 -8.34 5.71
CA MET A 192 16.51 -9.49 5.43
C MET A 192 17.00 -10.15 6.73
N ARG A 193 17.30 -9.37 7.77
CA ARG A 193 17.78 -9.91 9.06
C ARG A 193 16.71 -10.62 9.87
N GLU A 194 15.45 -10.21 9.76
CA GLU A 194 14.36 -10.78 10.58
C GLU A 194 13.46 -11.77 9.84
N LYS A 195 13.41 -11.69 8.51
CA LYS A 195 12.49 -12.45 7.66
C LYS A 195 13.20 -13.10 6.47
N TRP A 196 14.44 -13.56 6.68
CA TRP A 196 15.29 -14.12 5.62
C TRP A 196 14.60 -15.20 4.78
N ALA A 197 13.88 -16.13 5.43
CA ALA A 197 13.17 -17.21 4.74
C ALA A 197 12.14 -16.69 3.71
N ASP A 198 11.46 -15.59 4.02
CA ASP A 198 10.50 -14.96 3.10
C ASP A 198 11.22 -14.13 2.02
N CYS A 199 12.41 -13.61 2.33
CA CYS A 199 13.24 -12.82 1.42
C CYS A 199 13.90 -13.71 0.35
N MET A 200 14.40 -14.88 0.74
CA MET A 200 15.14 -15.78 -0.16
C MET A 200 14.28 -16.39 -1.28
N VAL A 201 12.94 -16.30 -1.18
CA VAL A 201 12.01 -16.71 -2.25
C VAL A 201 12.22 -15.91 -3.54
N ILE A 202 12.78 -14.70 -3.46
CA ILE A 202 13.20 -13.92 -4.64
C ILE A 202 14.26 -14.69 -5.47
N GLY A 203 15.05 -15.55 -4.82
CA GLY A 203 16.04 -16.41 -5.46
C GLY A 203 17.22 -15.64 -6.03
N ARG A 204 17.71 -16.07 -7.20
CA ARG A 204 18.90 -15.50 -7.85
C ARG A 204 18.84 -13.98 -8.02
N ASP A 205 17.65 -13.42 -8.25
CA ASP A 205 17.52 -11.98 -8.47
C ASP A 205 17.85 -11.17 -7.20
N LEU A 206 17.67 -11.74 -6.00
CA LEU A 206 18.09 -11.10 -4.75
C LEU A 206 19.59 -10.87 -4.73
N ALA A 207 20.38 -11.87 -5.14
CA ALA A 207 21.83 -11.74 -5.21
C ALA A 207 22.24 -10.64 -6.20
N ARG A 208 21.59 -10.57 -7.38
CA ARG A 208 21.84 -9.51 -8.37
C ARG A 208 21.53 -8.12 -7.81
N LEU A 209 20.38 -7.96 -7.14
CA LEU A 209 19.99 -6.68 -6.53
C LEU A 209 21.00 -6.24 -5.46
N LEU A 210 21.44 -7.16 -4.59
CA LEU A 210 22.43 -6.85 -3.56
C LEU A 210 23.79 -6.48 -4.17
N GLN A 211 24.22 -7.16 -5.23
CA GLN A 211 25.47 -6.84 -5.94
C GLN A 211 25.46 -5.42 -6.52
N ASN A 212 24.34 -4.97 -7.08
CA ASN A 212 24.21 -3.63 -7.66
C ASN A 212 24.45 -2.52 -6.63
N ILE A 213 24.14 -2.78 -5.35
CA ILE A 213 24.25 -1.80 -4.26
C ILE A 213 25.27 -2.23 -3.18
N ALA A 214 26.17 -3.16 -3.51
CA ALA A 214 27.12 -3.76 -2.56
C ALA A 214 28.13 -2.77 -1.94
N ARG A 215 28.30 -1.58 -2.53
CA ARG A 215 29.16 -0.52 -1.98
C ARG A 215 28.53 0.21 -0.79
N ILE A 216 27.26 -0.04 -0.49
CA ILE A 216 26.60 0.49 0.70
C ILE A 216 27.04 -0.36 1.90
N PRO A 217 27.67 0.22 2.94
CA PRO A 217 28.26 -0.56 4.04
C PRO A 217 27.30 -1.54 4.72
N GLU A 218 26.04 -1.18 4.89
CA GLU A 218 25.02 -2.04 5.51
C GLU A 218 24.64 -3.22 4.61
N ILE A 219 24.61 -3.03 3.30
CA ILE A 219 24.38 -4.09 2.32
C ILE A 219 25.61 -4.99 2.22
N GLU A 220 26.82 -4.41 2.20
CA GLU A 220 28.08 -5.17 2.21
C GLU A 220 28.12 -6.14 3.39
N ARG A 221 27.71 -5.70 4.58
CA ARG A 221 27.61 -6.58 5.76
C ARG A 221 26.63 -7.72 5.56
N VAL A 222 25.45 -7.47 4.97
CA VAL A 222 24.51 -8.55 4.64
C VAL A 222 25.12 -9.50 3.63
N TRP A 223 25.83 -8.99 2.62
CA TRP A 223 26.53 -9.83 1.63
C TRP A 223 27.61 -10.71 2.27
N LEU A 224 28.39 -10.17 3.20
CA LEU A 224 29.37 -10.92 3.97
C LEU A 224 28.70 -11.98 4.84
N ASP A 225 27.59 -11.66 5.50
CA ASP A 225 26.81 -12.63 6.27
C ASP A 225 26.32 -13.78 5.37
N ILE A 226 25.83 -13.48 4.15
CA ILE A 226 25.41 -14.50 3.17
C ILE A 226 26.56 -15.46 2.81
N VAL A 227 27.75 -14.93 2.52
CA VAL A 227 28.87 -15.73 2.01
C VAL A 227 29.66 -16.43 3.12
N GLN A 228 29.85 -15.74 4.25
CA GLN A 228 30.79 -16.18 5.30
C GLN A 228 30.07 -16.79 6.50
N ASN A 229 28.85 -16.32 6.82
CA ASN A 229 28.13 -16.73 8.03
C ASN A 229 26.62 -16.95 7.75
N PRO A 230 26.22 -17.74 6.73
CA PRO A 230 24.84 -17.78 6.24
C PRO A 230 23.82 -18.20 7.30
N THR A 231 24.24 -19.04 8.26
CA THR A 231 23.40 -19.50 9.36
C THR A 231 22.98 -18.39 10.34
N THR A 232 23.66 -17.24 10.31
CA THR A 232 23.28 -16.05 11.09
C THR A 232 22.02 -15.37 10.54
N LEU A 233 21.71 -15.56 9.26
CA LEU A 233 20.50 -15.04 8.61
C LEU A 233 19.32 -16.01 8.79
N HIS A 234 19.58 -17.31 8.68
CA HIS A 234 18.61 -18.36 8.96
C HIS A 234 19.31 -19.69 9.20
N SER A 235 18.87 -20.46 10.20
CA SER A 235 19.56 -21.69 10.65
C SER A 235 19.72 -22.75 9.56
N THR A 236 18.82 -22.78 8.57
CA THR A 236 18.87 -23.72 7.44
C THR A 236 19.47 -23.15 6.17
N PHE A 237 19.92 -21.89 6.18
CA PHE A 237 20.57 -21.27 5.03
C PHE A 237 22.07 -21.56 5.07
N THR A 238 22.59 -22.15 3.99
CA THR A 238 23.98 -22.66 3.92
C THR A 238 24.87 -21.88 2.95
N GLY A 239 24.36 -20.81 2.34
CA GLY A 239 25.04 -20.03 1.29
C GLY A 239 24.40 -20.18 -0.08
#